data_AF-A0A4S3IYB4-F1
#
_entry.id   AF-A0A4S3IYB4-F1
#
_cell.length_a   1.000
_cell.length_b   1.000
_cell.length_c   1.000
_cell.angle_alpha   90.00
_cell.angle_beta   90.00
_cell.angle_gamma   90.00
#
_symmetry.space_group_name_H-M   'P 1'
#
loop_
_entity.id
_entity.type
_entity.pdbx_description
1 polymer ?
#
loop_
_entity_poly.entity_id
_entity_poly.type
_entity_poly.pdbx_seq_one_letter_code
_entity_poly.pdbx_strand_id
1 'polypeptide(L)'
;MNRAFLFSMALALGRVLANRPSQDNETILVLDPKLINAQVPNPEDSQKYWAAVGKPSPYLSEYYGLHVLHPVTKEDVVRDFATQSPSDSGGNSLSLDLEGGGNVTFHFVKHLAKTDGTIVDSGHDYAWFHAADVDHLLSLLDSFHLMLEQRGLASKYLISNPHLDLETRDMACLTASNSRVALTEDPDRSKFHSAGPDALLAVPDPVHGDPQRYADILDIVQNETFDWFGIEMYGQDVQSTIDAFLSEPEGSPSFIAAKQKLLDVSWTYFHALEKTPEDNYYLRLIDICRRRQIRVYGMDIDMVYDLFGHGETPFGNMVRNSFWVQALPLSGRGILFGGSEHFKGAHRVQGLPSLFVPDFLPSIYRGEKLLVFPSQ
;
A
#
# COMPACT_ATOMS: atom_id res chain seq x y z
N MET A 1 25.76 -18.19 13.98
CA MET A 1 24.41 -17.78 14.40
C MET A 1 24.35 -17.69 15.91
N ASN A 2 23.99 -16.52 16.46
CA ASN A 2 24.19 -16.19 17.87
C ASN A 2 22.95 -16.61 18.70
N ARG A 3 23.14 -17.52 19.66
CA ARG A 3 22.07 -18.10 20.52
C ARG A 3 21.30 -17.04 21.33
N ALA A 4 21.86 -15.85 21.48
CA ALA A 4 21.21 -14.72 22.14
C ALA A 4 19.98 -14.19 21.37
N PHE A 5 19.95 -14.26 20.04
CA PHE A 5 18.85 -13.72 19.23
C PHE A 5 17.57 -14.58 19.32
N LEU A 6 17.73 -15.91 19.39
CA LEU A 6 16.60 -16.85 19.56
C LEU A 6 15.95 -16.74 20.94
N PHE A 7 16.73 -16.35 21.97
CA PHE A 7 16.22 -16.23 23.34
C PHE A 7 15.40 -14.95 23.56
N SER A 8 15.76 -13.86 22.88
CA SER A 8 15.00 -12.59 22.89
C SER A 8 13.63 -12.73 22.21
N MET A 9 13.55 -13.49 21.13
CA MET A 9 12.33 -13.73 20.36
C MET A 9 11.31 -14.58 21.14
N ALA A 10 11.78 -15.58 21.89
CA ALA A 10 10.93 -16.42 22.74
C ALA A 10 10.34 -15.65 23.94
N LEU A 11 11.10 -14.69 24.50
CA LEU A 11 10.62 -13.81 25.58
C LEU A 11 9.63 -12.75 25.10
N ALA A 12 9.77 -12.25 23.87
CA ALA A 12 8.80 -11.36 23.24
C ALA A 12 7.49 -12.12 22.92
N LEU A 13 7.55 -13.32 22.32
CA LEU A 13 6.37 -14.17 22.08
C LEU A 13 5.66 -14.56 23.39
N GLY A 14 6.42 -14.88 24.44
CA GLY A 14 5.87 -15.25 25.74
C GLY A 14 5.11 -14.13 26.45
N ARG A 15 5.50 -12.86 26.24
CA ARG A 15 4.76 -11.69 26.76
C ARG A 15 3.52 -11.35 25.92
N VAL A 16 3.56 -11.59 24.61
CA VAL A 16 2.40 -11.41 23.69
C VAL A 16 1.27 -12.38 24.02
N LEU A 17 1.57 -13.59 24.49
CA LEU A 17 0.56 -14.59 24.87
C LEU A 17 -0.01 -14.41 26.28
N ALA A 18 0.72 -13.74 27.18
CA ALA A 18 0.35 -13.65 28.60
C ALA A 18 -0.67 -12.55 28.95
N ASN A 19 -0.98 -11.63 28.02
CA ASN A 19 -1.85 -10.47 28.28
C ASN A 19 -3.14 -10.44 27.43
N ARG A 20 -3.58 -11.56 26.86
CA ARG A 20 -4.87 -11.61 26.14
C ARG A 20 -6.05 -11.63 27.14
N PRO A 21 -7.00 -10.70 27.05
CA PRO A 21 -8.33 -10.93 27.61
C PRO A 21 -8.96 -12.07 26.81
N SER A 22 -9.32 -13.15 27.51
CA SER A 22 -10.13 -14.23 26.96
C SER A 22 -11.55 -13.71 26.74
N GLN A 23 -11.93 -13.45 25.48
CA GLN A 23 -13.29 -13.65 24.93
C GLN A 23 -13.32 -13.21 23.44
N ASP A 24 -13.57 -14.19 22.57
CA ASP A 24 -14.18 -14.12 21.23
C ASP A 24 -13.49 -13.43 20.03
N ASN A 25 -12.33 -12.78 20.15
CA ASN A 25 -11.61 -12.26 18.97
C ASN A 25 -10.41 -13.16 18.61
N GLU A 26 -10.68 -14.26 17.89
CA GLU A 26 -9.64 -15.00 17.16
C GLU A 26 -9.02 -14.06 16.11
N THR A 27 -7.75 -13.72 16.27
CA THR A 27 -7.00 -12.87 15.33
C THR A 27 -6.15 -13.77 14.43
N ILE A 28 -6.19 -13.57 13.11
CA ILE A 28 -5.22 -14.20 12.21
C ILE A 28 -3.90 -13.43 12.40
N LEU A 29 -2.82 -14.12 12.73
CA LEU A 29 -1.50 -13.48 12.66
C LEU A 29 -1.22 -13.27 11.17
N VAL A 30 -1.37 -12.04 10.67
CA VAL A 30 -1.00 -11.71 9.30
C VAL A 30 0.39 -11.11 9.30
N LEU A 31 1.19 -11.71 8.45
CA LEU A 31 2.57 -11.97 8.73
C LEU A 31 3.42 -10.91 8.05
N ASP A 32 4.26 -10.28 8.85
CA ASP A 32 5.50 -9.59 8.45
C ASP A 32 6.18 -10.32 7.28
N PRO A 33 6.80 -9.59 6.33
CA PRO A 33 7.66 -10.14 5.28
C PRO A 33 8.59 -11.28 5.74
N LYS A 34 8.96 -11.32 7.03
CA LYS A 34 9.65 -12.43 7.71
C LYS A 34 8.99 -13.81 7.57
N LEU A 35 7.70 -13.92 7.28
CA LEU A 35 7.00 -15.21 7.16
C LEU A 35 6.78 -15.67 5.73
N ILE A 36 6.73 -14.77 4.73
CA ILE A 36 7.14 -15.15 3.37
C ILE A 36 8.58 -15.62 3.44
N ASN A 37 9.50 -14.88 4.08
CA ASN A 37 10.88 -15.35 4.23
C ASN A 37 11.02 -16.61 5.12
N ALA A 38 9.97 -17.04 5.83
CA ALA A 38 9.97 -18.30 6.58
C ALA A 38 9.33 -19.46 5.79
N GLN A 39 8.32 -19.19 4.96
CA GLN A 39 7.71 -20.14 4.01
C GLN A 39 8.51 -20.28 2.71
N VAL A 40 9.31 -19.25 2.42
CA VAL A 40 10.05 -18.97 1.19
C VAL A 40 11.45 -18.46 1.56
N PRO A 41 12.29 -19.28 2.23
CA PRO A 41 13.54 -18.83 2.82
C PRO A 41 14.65 -18.51 1.81
N ASN A 42 14.46 -18.88 0.53
CA ASN A 42 15.43 -18.64 -0.52
C ASN A 42 15.05 -17.37 -1.33
N PRO A 43 15.97 -16.40 -1.53
CA PRO A 43 15.75 -15.24 -2.40
C PRO A 43 15.24 -15.56 -3.81
N GLU A 44 15.63 -16.71 -4.39
CA GLU A 44 15.14 -17.16 -5.71
C GLU A 44 13.63 -17.46 -5.68
N ASP A 45 13.14 -18.06 -4.60
CA ASP A 45 11.73 -18.38 -4.46
C ASP A 45 10.91 -17.10 -4.18
N SER A 46 11.48 -16.11 -3.47
CA SER A 46 10.86 -14.80 -3.33
C SER A 46 10.72 -14.11 -4.69
N GLN A 47 11.75 -14.12 -5.54
CA GLN A 47 11.67 -13.56 -6.89
C GLN A 47 10.61 -14.27 -7.74
N LYS A 48 10.55 -15.59 -7.66
CA LYS A 48 9.55 -16.41 -8.35
C LYS A 48 8.13 -16.07 -7.89
N TYR A 49 7.95 -15.93 -6.57
CA TYR A 49 6.69 -15.51 -5.98
C TYR A 49 6.28 -14.13 -6.50
N TRP A 50 7.16 -13.14 -6.38
CA TRP A 50 6.92 -11.77 -6.86
C TRP A 50 6.61 -11.70 -8.34
N ALA A 51 7.26 -12.51 -9.18
CA ALA A 51 6.96 -12.60 -10.60
C ALA A 51 5.56 -13.18 -10.87
N ALA A 52 5.08 -14.10 -10.04
CA ALA A 52 3.77 -14.72 -10.19
C ALA A 52 2.62 -13.85 -9.68
N VAL A 53 2.85 -13.06 -8.61
CA VAL A 53 1.84 -12.21 -7.97
C VAL A 53 1.88 -10.75 -8.40
N GLY A 54 2.97 -10.30 -9.02
CA GLY A 54 3.11 -8.96 -9.60
C GLY A 54 2.39 -8.81 -10.94
N LYS A 55 1.11 -9.19 -11.01
CA LYS A 55 0.28 -9.14 -12.22
C LYS A 55 -1.18 -8.81 -11.94
N PRO A 56 -1.94 -8.38 -12.96
CA PRO A 56 -3.35 -8.05 -12.80
C PRO A 56 -4.16 -9.21 -12.25
N SER A 57 -5.06 -8.92 -11.33
CA SER A 57 -5.97 -9.91 -10.75
C SER A 57 -7.43 -9.53 -10.95
N PRO A 58 -8.30 -10.46 -11.41
CA PRO A 58 -9.73 -10.21 -11.48
C PRO A 58 -10.39 -10.16 -10.09
N TYR A 59 -9.69 -10.62 -9.06
CA TYR A 59 -10.18 -10.70 -7.69
C TYR A 59 -9.26 -9.97 -6.73
N LEU A 60 -9.84 -9.63 -5.61
CA LEU A 60 -9.17 -8.93 -4.55
C LEU A 60 -8.47 -9.94 -3.63
N SER A 61 -7.15 -9.82 -3.57
CA SER A 61 -6.33 -10.74 -2.81
C SER A 61 -5.07 -10.05 -2.33
N GLU A 62 -4.75 -10.28 -1.08
CA GLU A 62 -3.46 -9.91 -0.52
C GLU A 62 -2.55 -11.11 -0.76
N TYR A 63 -1.71 -10.97 -1.78
CA TYR A 63 -0.83 -12.03 -2.25
C TYR A 63 0.33 -12.28 -1.28
N TYR A 64 -0.05 -12.87 -0.14
CA TYR A 64 0.72 -13.61 0.85
C TYR A 64 0.08 -15.01 1.04
N GLY A 65 -0.77 -15.43 0.09
CA GLY A 65 -1.67 -16.57 0.28
C GLY A 65 -2.93 -16.21 1.09
N LEU A 66 -3.37 -14.96 1.07
CA LEU A 66 -4.61 -14.48 1.69
C LEU A 66 -5.58 -13.98 0.61
N HIS A 67 -6.73 -14.63 0.51
CA HIS A 67 -7.83 -14.18 -0.35
C HIS A 67 -8.88 -13.45 0.48
N VAL A 68 -9.20 -12.21 0.10
CA VAL A 68 -10.28 -11.46 0.71
C VAL A 68 -11.60 -12.07 0.25
N LEU A 69 -12.44 -12.43 1.22
CA LEU A 69 -13.70 -13.09 0.94
C LEU A 69 -14.87 -12.10 0.94
N HIS A 70 -15.83 -12.34 0.06
CA HIS A 70 -17.18 -11.81 0.23
C HIS A 70 -17.75 -12.29 1.57
N PRO A 71 -18.72 -11.58 2.19
CA PRO A 71 -19.37 -12.06 3.40
C PRO A 71 -20.07 -13.41 3.14
N VAL A 72 -19.42 -14.48 3.57
CA VAL A 72 -19.89 -15.86 3.48
C VAL A 72 -19.87 -16.47 4.88
N THR A 73 -20.83 -17.35 5.18
CA THR A 73 -20.87 -17.99 6.50
C THR A 73 -20.17 -19.34 6.51
N LYS A 74 -19.88 -19.85 7.70
CA LYS A 74 -19.39 -21.22 7.91
C LYS A 74 -20.31 -22.25 7.24
N GLU A 75 -21.62 -22.05 7.35
CA GLU A 75 -22.65 -22.90 6.75
C GLU A 75 -22.67 -22.82 5.22
N ASP A 76 -22.36 -21.64 4.65
CA ASP A 76 -22.20 -21.50 3.20
C ASP A 76 -21.06 -22.38 2.70
N VAL A 77 -19.91 -22.38 3.38
CA VAL A 77 -18.75 -23.21 3.01
C VAL A 77 -19.07 -24.69 3.13
N VAL A 78 -19.67 -25.11 4.24
CA VAL A 78 -20.08 -26.52 4.44
C VAL A 78 -21.05 -26.97 3.36
N ARG A 79 -22.02 -26.13 3.00
CA ARG A 79 -23.01 -26.44 1.95
C ARG A 79 -22.36 -26.57 0.59
N ASP A 80 -21.55 -25.60 0.20
CA ASP A 80 -21.02 -25.50 -1.16
C ASP A 80 -19.86 -26.49 -1.42
N PHE A 81 -19.17 -26.91 -0.35
CA PHE A 81 -18.05 -27.87 -0.39
C PHE A 81 -18.35 -29.19 0.31
N ALA A 82 -19.62 -29.56 0.47
CA ALA A 82 -20.04 -30.77 1.20
C ALA A 82 -19.32 -32.05 0.71
N THR A 83 -19.00 -32.14 -0.58
CA THR A 83 -18.30 -33.28 -1.17
C THR A 83 -16.83 -33.40 -0.79
N GLN A 84 -16.21 -32.32 -0.29
CA GLN A 84 -14.82 -32.27 0.15
C GLN A 84 -14.69 -32.42 1.67
N SER A 85 -15.82 -32.53 2.38
CA SER A 85 -15.89 -32.68 3.84
C SER A 85 -15.04 -31.64 4.60
N PRO A 86 -15.41 -30.34 4.57
CA PRO A 86 -14.67 -29.30 5.28
C PRO A 86 -14.53 -29.66 6.76
N SER A 87 -13.32 -29.61 7.27
CA SER A 87 -13.02 -29.93 8.67
C SER A 87 -13.03 -28.66 9.51
N ASP A 88 -13.70 -28.71 10.66
CA ASP A 88 -13.63 -27.63 11.64
C ASP A 88 -12.21 -27.53 12.21
N SER A 89 -11.55 -26.40 11.96
CA SER A 89 -10.18 -26.12 12.39
C SER A 89 -10.10 -25.26 13.66
N GLY A 90 -11.25 -24.85 14.23
CA GLY A 90 -11.33 -23.94 15.38
C GLY A 90 -12.46 -22.93 15.21
N GLY A 91 -12.90 -22.30 16.31
CA GLY A 91 -14.16 -21.55 16.45
C GLY A 91 -14.63 -20.82 15.18
N ASN A 92 -13.83 -19.89 14.67
CA ASN A 92 -14.14 -19.06 13.50
C ASN A 92 -13.38 -19.48 12.24
N SER A 93 -13.12 -20.76 12.04
CA SER A 93 -12.43 -21.26 10.84
C SER A 93 -12.98 -22.57 10.29
N LEU A 94 -12.73 -22.81 9.00
CA LEU A 94 -12.97 -24.08 8.32
C LEU A 94 -11.82 -24.38 7.38
N SER A 95 -11.26 -25.58 7.46
CA SER A 95 -10.26 -26.05 6.49
C SER A 95 -10.91 -26.94 5.44
N LEU A 96 -10.46 -26.78 4.20
CA LEU A 96 -10.89 -27.53 3.04
C LEU A 96 -9.65 -28.11 2.35
N ASP A 97 -9.57 -29.43 2.22
CA ASP A 97 -8.53 -30.06 1.42
C ASP A 97 -8.81 -29.84 -0.06
N LEU A 98 -7.80 -29.37 -0.79
CA LEU A 98 -7.88 -29.14 -2.23
C LEU A 98 -7.41 -30.37 -3.01
N GLU A 99 -8.00 -30.57 -4.18
CA GLU A 99 -7.54 -31.60 -5.13
C GLU A 99 -6.10 -31.25 -5.57
N GLY A 100 -5.14 -32.14 -5.34
CA GLY A 100 -3.71 -31.90 -5.59
C GLY A 100 -2.82 -31.97 -4.35
N GLY A 101 -3.43 -32.06 -3.15
CA GLY A 101 -2.72 -32.09 -1.88
C GLY A 101 -2.40 -30.67 -1.43
N GLY A 102 -2.90 -30.28 -0.26
CA GLY A 102 -2.87 -28.93 0.27
C GLY A 102 -4.25 -28.55 0.81
N ASN A 103 -4.33 -27.49 1.60
CA ASN A 103 -5.60 -27.04 2.17
C ASN A 103 -5.73 -25.51 2.12
N VAL A 104 -6.99 -25.08 2.06
CA VAL A 104 -7.40 -23.69 2.24
C VAL A 104 -8.20 -23.59 3.53
N THR A 105 -7.83 -22.63 4.38
CA THR A 105 -8.50 -22.34 5.65
C THR A 105 -9.29 -21.05 5.48
N PHE A 106 -10.62 -21.15 5.51
CA PHE A 106 -11.51 -20.01 5.61
C PHE A 106 -11.51 -19.51 7.05
N HIS A 107 -11.28 -18.22 7.24
CA HIS A 107 -11.27 -17.53 8.50
C HIS A 107 -12.40 -16.48 8.51
N PHE A 108 -13.38 -16.68 9.38
CA PHE A 108 -14.55 -15.80 9.55
C PHE A 108 -14.25 -14.76 10.63
N VAL A 109 -13.16 -14.02 10.43
CA VAL A 109 -12.66 -13.02 11.38
C VAL A 109 -12.16 -11.81 10.61
N LYS A 110 -12.49 -10.62 11.14
CA LYS A 110 -12.16 -9.33 10.52
C LYS A 110 -10.86 -8.72 11.02
N HIS A 111 -10.32 -9.28 12.10
CA HIS A 111 -9.15 -8.74 12.78
C HIS A 111 -7.88 -9.48 12.34
N LEU A 112 -6.90 -8.71 11.87
CA LEU A 112 -5.56 -9.17 11.53
C LEU A 112 -4.56 -8.69 12.58
N ALA A 113 -3.68 -9.56 13.05
CA ALA A 113 -2.61 -9.23 13.99
C ALA A 113 -1.29 -9.12 13.25
N LYS A 114 -0.64 -7.96 13.33
CA LYS A 114 0.73 -7.73 12.89
C LYS A 114 1.73 -8.41 13.83
N THR A 115 2.98 -8.58 13.40
CA THR A 115 4.04 -9.23 14.20
C THR A 115 4.48 -8.42 15.42
N ASP A 116 4.23 -7.13 15.43
CA ASP A 116 4.44 -6.25 16.59
C ASP A 116 3.29 -6.36 17.62
N GLY A 117 2.24 -7.14 17.31
CA GLY A 117 1.07 -7.33 18.16
C GLY A 117 -0.08 -6.35 17.89
N THR A 118 0.08 -5.41 16.95
CA THR A 118 -0.98 -4.49 16.55
C THR A 118 -2.11 -5.24 15.87
N ILE A 119 -3.36 -4.94 16.24
CA ILE A 119 -4.55 -5.51 15.60
C ILE A 119 -5.16 -4.48 14.66
N VAL A 120 -5.39 -4.87 13.41
CA VAL A 120 -6.09 -4.09 12.39
C VAL A 120 -7.43 -4.74 12.13
N ASP A 121 -8.51 -3.95 12.17
CA ASP A 121 -9.80 -4.38 11.62
C ASP A 121 -9.78 -4.11 10.12
N SER A 122 -9.81 -5.19 9.34
CA SER A 122 -9.85 -5.14 7.89
C SER A 122 -11.26 -4.99 7.33
N GLY A 123 -12.29 -5.27 8.13
CA GLY A 123 -13.67 -5.36 7.66
C GLY A 123 -14.02 -6.63 6.88
N HIS A 124 -13.07 -7.53 6.59
CA HIS A 124 -13.24 -8.66 5.68
C HIS A 124 -12.93 -10.03 6.32
N ASP A 125 -13.52 -11.09 5.76
CA ASP A 125 -13.15 -12.48 6.04
C ASP A 125 -12.06 -12.93 5.05
N TYR A 126 -11.35 -14.02 5.36
CA TYR A 126 -10.16 -14.42 4.61
C TYR A 126 -10.10 -15.90 4.29
N ALA A 127 -9.45 -16.26 3.18
CA ALA A 127 -8.99 -17.63 2.91
C ALA A 127 -7.46 -17.69 2.91
N TRP A 128 -6.90 -18.54 3.77
CA TRP A 128 -5.46 -18.79 3.92
C TRP A 128 -5.05 -20.10 3.26
N PHE A 129 -3.93 -20.14 2.54
CA PHE A 129 -3.41 -21.36 1.90
C PHE A 129 -2.20 -21.89 2.66
N HIS A 130 -2.23 -23.16 3.09
CA HIS A 130 -1.03 -23.80 3.63
C HIS A 130 -0.28 -24.54 2.54
N ALA A 131 0.87 -23.97 2.16
CA ALA A 131 1.75 -24.53 1.15
C ALA A 131 3.08 -24.98 1.76
N ALA A 132 3.72 -25.93 1.10
CA ALA A 132 5.04 -26.45 1.48
C ALA A 132 6.18 -25.57 0.94
N ASP A 133 5.97 -24.96 -0.22
CA ASP A 133 6.89 -24.08 -0.95
C ASP A 133 6.09 -23.15 -1.88
N VAL A 134 6.78 -22.27 -2.62
CA VAL A 134 6.16 -21.30 -3.54
C VAL A 134 5.44 -21.97 -4.70
N ASP A 135 5.98 -23.03 -5.28
CA ASP A 135 5.33 -23.72 -6.41
C ASP A 135 4.00 -24.33 -5.98
N HIS A 136 4.00 -24.95 -4.81
CA HIS A 136 2.82 -25.49 -4.19
C HIS A 136 1.81 -24.37 -3.86
N LEU A 137 2.25 -23.24 -3.30
CA LEU A 137 1.37 -22.10 -3.03
C LEU A 137 0.68 -21.60 -4.31
N LEU A 138 1.45 -21.35 -5.37
CA LEU A 138 0.93 -20.86 -6.64
C LEU A 138 -0.06 -21.87 -7.25
N SER A 139 0.27 -23.16 -7.19
CA SER A 139 -0.61 -24.23 -7.65
C SER A 139 -1.92 -24.30 -6.86
N LEU A 140 -1.90 -24.08 -5.54
CA LEU A 140 -3.12 -24.08 -4.71
C LEU A 140 -4.00 -22.88 -5.03
N LEU A 141 -3.41 -21.70 -5.20
CA LEU A 141 -4.14 -20.48 -5.56
C LEU A 141 -4.86 -20.66 -6.92
N ASP A 142 -4.14 -21.16 -7.93
CA ASP A 142 -4.72 -21.44 -9.25
C ASP A 142 -5.83 -22.50 -9.18
N SER A 143 -5.61 -23.57 -8.41
CA SER A 143 -6.59 -24.66 -8.24
C SER A 143 -7.85 -24.18 -7.52
N PHE A 144 -7.71 -23.31 -6.52
CA PHE A 144 -8.83 -22.74 -5.79
C PHE A 144 -9.69 -21.84 -6.65
N HIS A 145 -9.08 -20.93 -7.42
CA HIS A 145 -9.80 -20.10 -8.39
C HIS A 145 -10.55 -20.96 -9.40
N LEU A 146 -9.86 -21.93 -10.02
CA LEU A 146 -10.46 -22.81 -11.01
C LEU A 146 -11.62 -23.61 -10.43
N MET A 147 -11.47 -24.14 -9.21
CA MET A 147 -12.54 -24.87 -8.52
C MET A 147 -13.76 -23.98 -8.29
N LEU A 148 -13.57 -22.75 -7.80
CA LEU A 148 -14.65 -21.81 -7.57
C LEU A 148 -15.36 -21.43 -8.88
N GLU A 149 -14.61 -21.17 -9.95
CA GLU A 149 -15.16 -20.85 -11.27
C GLU A 149 -15.97 -22.00 -11.86
N GLN A 150 -15.41 -23.22 -11.87
CA GLN A 150 -16.08 -24.41 -12.39
C GLN A 150 -17.38 -24.74 -11.67
N ARG A 151 -17.49 -24.35 -10.40
CA ARG A 151 -18.71 -24.53 -9.58
C ARG A 151 -19.66 -23.34 -9.63
N GLY A 152 -19.31 -22.25 -10.31
CA GLY A 152 -20.09 -21.02 -10.33
C GLY A 152 -20.15 -20.33 -8.95
N LEU A 153 -19.14 -20.54 -8.11
CA LEU A 153 -19.03 -20.00 -6.76
C LEU A 153 -18.09 -18.77 -6.68
N ALA A 154 -17.33 -18.47 -7.72
CA ALA A 154 -16.33 -17.40 -7.70
C ALA A 154 -16.92 -16.05 -7.22
N SER A 155 -18.04 -15.57 -7.80
CA SER A 155 -18.67 -14.31 -7.38
C SER A 155 -19.32 -14.36 -5.99
N LYS A 156 -19.51 -15.54 -5.42
CA LYS A 156 -20.01 -15.71 -4.05
C LYS A 156 -18.89 -15.54 -3.03
N TYR A 157 -17.69 -16.03 -3.34
CA TYR A 157 -16.57 -16.09 -2.41
C TYR A 157 -15.54 -14.99 -2.63
N LEU A 158 -15.29 -14.60 -3.87
CA LEU A 158 -14.23 -13.66 -4.23
C LEU A 158 -14.85 -12.31 -4.55
N ILE A 159 -14.24 -11.26 -4.01
CA ILE A 159 -14.63 -9.89 -4.35
C ILE A 159 -13.92 -9.51 -5.65
N SER A 160 -14.69 -9.06 -6.65
CA SER A 160 -14.12 -8.61 -7.93
C SER A 160 -13.25 -7.38 -7.74
N ASN A 161 -12.11 -7.33 -8.43
CA ASN A 161 -11.22 -6.17 -8.42
C ASN A 161 -11.84 -4.99 -9.19
N PRO A 162 -12.24 -3.88 -8.53
CA PRO A 162 -12.79 -2.72 -9.22
C PRO A 162 -11.75 -1.97 -10.07
N HIS A 163 -10.47 -2.32 -9.93
CA HIS A 163 -9.34 -1.69 -10.61
C HIS A 163 -8.65 -2.60 -11.62
N LEU A 164 -9.27 -3.73 -12.01
CA LEU A 164 -8.68 -4.67 -12.98
C LEU A 164 -8.27 -3.99 -14.30
N ASP A 165 -9.08 -3.06 -14.81
CA ASP A 165 -8.78 -2.34 -16.06
C ASP A 165 -7.52 -1.48 -15.91
N LEU A 166 -7.35 -0.86 -14.74
CA LEU A 166 -6.18 -0.05 -14.39
C LEU A 166 -4.94 -0.94 -14.31
N GLU A 167 -5.02 -2.03 -13.55
CA GLU A 167 -3.96 -3.03 -13.42
C GLU A 167 -3.54 -3.61 -14.77
N THR A 168 -4.52 -3.97 -15.62
CA THR A 168 -4.25 -4.55 -16.95
C THR A 168 -3.51 -3.57 -17.85
N ARG A 169 -3.94 -2.31 -17.85
CA ARG A 169 -3.26 -1.22 -18.58
C ARG A 169 -1.82 -1.07 -18.08
N ASP A 170 -1.65 -1.01 -16.77
CA ASP A 170 -0.36 -0.78 -16.14
C ASP A 170 0.59 -1.97 -16.39
N MET A 171 0.11 -3.23 -16.33
CA MET A 171 0.93 -4.39 -16.69
C MET A 171 1.38 -4.41 -18.16
N ALA A 172 0.50 -4.04 -19.10
CA ALA A 172 0.88 -3.91 -20.51
C ALA A 172 1.99 -2.85 -20.69
N CYS A 173 1.95 -1.83 -19.85
CA CYS A 173 2.89 -0.73 -19.81
C CYS A 173 4.25 -1.13 -19.22
N LEU A 174 4.26 -1.89 -18.13
CA LEU A 174 5.46 -2.46 -17.50
C LEU A 174 6.24 -3.39 -18.44
N THR A 175 5.52 -4.18 -19.23
CA THR A 175 6.08 -5.23 -20.09
C THR A 175 6.55 -4.72 -21.46
N ALA A 176 6.13 -3.53 -21.88
CA ALA A 176 6.61 -2.94 -23.12
C ALA A 176 8.11 -2.56 -23.00
N SER A 177 8.93 -2.88 -24.00
CA SER A 177 10.40 -2.66 -23.92
C SER A 177 10.82 -1.19 -24.06
N ASN A 178 9.92 -0.34 -24.55
CA ASN A 178 10.16 1.06 -24.89
C ASN A 178 9.48 2.04 -23.91
N SER A 179 9.07 1.54 -22.75
CA SER A 179 8.28 2.27 -21.78
C SER A 179 9.09 2.73 -20.58
N ARG A 180 10.34 3.15 -20.71
CA ARG A 180 11.09 3.69 -19.58
C ARG A 180 11.57 5.11 -19.89
N VAL A 181 11.35 6.05 -18.97
CA VAL A 181 11.98 7.37 -19.02
C VAL A 181 13.14 7.41 -18.05
N ALA A 182 14.26 7.98 -18.51
CA ALA A 182 15.38 8.29 -17.65
C ALA A 182 14.99 9.39 -16.67
N LEU A 183 14.94 9.06 -15.38
CA LEU A 183 14.87 10.03 -14.31
C LEU A 183 16.23 10.74 -14.20
N THR A 184 16.21 12.07 -14.13
CA THR A 184 17.43 12.82 -13.81
C THR A 184 17.42 13.08 -12.31
N GLU A 185 18.27 12.35 -11.60
CA GLU A 185 18.61 12.70 -10.23
C GLU A 185 19.44 13.99 -10.25
N ASP A 186 19.01 15.00 -9.51
CA ASP A 186 19.79 16.22 -9.34
C ASP A 186 19.89 16.57 -7.85
N PRO A 187 21.10 16.53 -7.26
CA PRO A 187 21.32 17.00 -5.90
C PRO A 187 21.17 18.53 -5.78
N ASP A 188 21.19 19.26 -6.90
CA ASP A 188 20.99 20.70 -6.94
C ASP A 188 19.59 21.06 -7.46
N ARG A 189 18.81 21.70 -6.58
CA ARG A 189 17.44 22.16 -6.84
C ARG A 189 17.37 23.32 -7.83
N SER A 190 18.52 23.91 -8.23
CA SER A 190 18.59 25.02 -9.18
C SER A 190 17.86 24.76 -10.50
N LYS A 191 17.78 23.49 -10.95
CA LYS A 191 17.01 23.13 -12.14
C LYS A 191 15.51 23.24 -11.92
N PHE A 192 14.98 22.93 -10.74
CA PHE A 192 13.57 23.14 -10.43
C PHE A 192 13.29 24.64 -10.34
N HIS A 193 14.14 25.38 -9.64
CA HIS A 193 14.04 26.83 -9.50
C HIS A 193 13.94 27.56 -10.85
N SER A 194 14.75 27.14 -11.82
CA SER A 194 14.80 27.73 -13.17
C SER A 194 13.86 27.07 -14.19
N ALA A 195 13.11 26.04 -13.80
CA ALA A 195 12.17 25.37 -14.70
C ALA A 195 10.95 26.24 -15.03
N GLY A 196 10.21 25.86 -16.08
CA GLY A 196 9.02 26.55 -16.55
C GLY A 196 7.83 26.53 -15.58
N PRO A 197 6.67 27.07 -16.02
CA PRO A 197 5.45 27.11 -15.21
C PRO A 197 4.86 25.71 -14.97
N ASP A 198 5.22 24.75 -15.82
CA ASP A 198 4.90 23.35 -15.64
C ASP A 198 6.21 22.61 -15.30
N ALA A 199 6.60 22.65 -14.02
CA ALA A 199 7.71 21.87 -13.45
C ALA A 199 7.27 20.98 -12.27
N LEU A 200 7.76 19.74 -12.21
CA LEU A 200 7.55 18.84 -11.08
C LEU A 200 8.87 18.45 -10.42
N LEU A 201 8.89 18.53 -9.09
CA LEU A 201 9.93 17.99 -8.23
C LEU A 201 9.41 16.77 -7.47
N ALA A 202 10.00 15.59 -7.72
CA ALA A 202 9.77 14.40 -6.92
C ALA A 202 10.78 14.33 -5.76
N VAL A 203 10.26 14.17 -4.54
CA VAL A 203 11.05 14.10 -3.31
C VAL A 203 10.82 12.72 -2.67
N PRO A 204 11.70 11.73 -2.89
CA PRO A 204 11.55 10.40 -2.33
C PRO A 204 11.80 10.40 -0.82
N ASP A 205 11.01 9.66 -0.06
CA ASP A 205 11.13 9.46 1.39
C ASP A 205 11.66 8.04 1.63
N PRO A 206 12.97 7.87 1.90
CA PRO A 206 13.54 6.54 2.07
C PRO A 206 13.00 5.83 3.32
N VAL A 207 12.68 6.60 4.36
CA VAL A 207 12.14 6.07 5.62
C VAL A 207 11.17 7.09 6.20
N HIS A 208 9.89 6.72 6.25
CA HIS A 208 8.84 7.58 6.80
C HIS A 208 9.15 8.00 8.24
N GLY A 209 9.16 9.32 8.45
CA GLY A 209 9.47 9.95 9.73
C GLY A 209 10.95 10.19 9.98
N ASP A 210 11.83 10.03 8.97
CA ASP A 210 13.23 10.40 9.10
C ASP A 210 13.41 11.93 9.33
N PRO A 211 14.04 12.37 10.43
CA PRO A 211 14.16 13.79 10.74
C PRO A 211 15.01 14.58 9.74
N GLN A 212 16.04 13.97 9.17
CA GLN A 212 16.88 14.64 8.18
C GLN A 212 16.09 14.84 6.89
N ARG A 213 15.34 13.81 6.47
CA ARG A 213 14.50 13.93 5.29
C ARG A 213 13.39 14.94 5.48
N TYR A 214 12.77 14.96 6.66
CA TYR A 214 11.82 15.99 7.02
C TYR A 214 12.42 17.39 6.91
N ALA A 215 13.66 17.60 7.41
CA ALA A 215 14.33 18.90 7.29
C ALA A 215 14.55 19.31 5.83
N ASP A 216 14.89 18.37 4.96
CA ASP A 216 15.09 18.64 3.53
C ASP A 216 13.77 19.07 2.84
N ILE A 217 12.69 18.29 3.02
CA ILE A 217 11.39 18.65 2.41
C ILE A 217 10.81 19.92 3.03
N LEU A 218 11.02 20.14 4.33
CA LEU A 218 10.64 21.37 5.00
C LEU A 218 11.31 22.59 4.37
N ASP A 219 12.62 22.52 4.11
CA ASP A 219 13.37 23.58 3.44
C ASP A 219 12.82 23.86 2.02
N ILE A 220 12.51 22.81 1.25
CA ILE A 220 11.87 22.95 -0.07
C ILE A 220 10.50 23.64 0.07
N VAL A 221 9.63 23.15 0.95
CA VAL A 221 8.27 23.66 1.16
C VAL A 221 8.27 25.07 1.74
N GLN A 222 9.35 25.54 2.35
CA GLN A 222 9.49 26.92 2.82
C GLN A 222 10.02 27.87 1.75
N ASN A 223 10.99 27.41 0.95
CA ASN A 223 11.80 28.30 0.12
C ASN A 223 11.48 28.26 -1.38
N GLU A 224 10.90 27.17 -1.89
CA GLU A 224 10.57 27.05 -3.31
C GLU A 224 9.23 27.69 -3.67
N THR A 225 9.09 28.16 -4.91
CA THR A 225 7.80 28.62 -5.46
C THR A 225 7.15 27.51 -6.28
N PHE A 226 5.96 27.11 -5.85
CA PHE A 226 5.15 26.07 -6.45
C PHE A 226 3.66 26.29 -6.16
N ASP A 227 2.81 25.71 -7.00
CA ASP A 227 1.36 25.91 -6.98
C ASP A 227 0.66 24.83 -6.13
N TRP A 228 1.21 23.62 -6.10
CA TRP A 228 0.61 22.49 -5.37
C TRP A 228 1.62 21.52 -4.77
N PHE A 229 1.19 20.82 -3.72
CA PHE A 229 1.94 19.80 -3.00
C PHE A 229 1.15 18.49 -2.93
N GLY A 230 1.70 17.42 -3.49
CA GLY A 230 1.17 16.05 -3.34
C GLY A 230 1.90 15.31 -2.22
N ILE A 231 1.16 14.67 -1.32
CA ILE A 231 1.71 13.91 -0.18
C ILE A 231 1.08 12.52 -0.07
N GLU A 232 1.91 11.48 0.00
CA GLU A 232 1.46 10.07 0.14
C GLU A 232 0.80 9.81 1.49
N MET A 233 1.34 10.35 2.58
CA MET A 233 0.93 10.05 3.96
C MET A 233 -0.52 10.45 4.30
N TYR A 234 -1.24 11.03 3.35
CA TYR A 234 -2.66 11.28 3.45
C TYR A 234 -3.36 10.72 2.22
N GLY A 235 -4.39 9.92 2.45
CA GLY A 235 -5.22 9.36 1.40
C GLY A 235 -6.20 10.38 0.80
N GLN A 236 -6.77 10.02 -0.34
CA GLN A 236 -7.83 10.79 -1.01
C GLN A 236 -9.12 10.85 -0.17
N ASP A 237 -9.36 9.85 0.69
CA ASP A 237 -10.49 9.79 1.62
C ASP A 237 -10.49 10.94 2.64
N VAL A 238 -9.31 11.48 2.99
CA VAL A 238 -9.16 12.64 3.87
C VAL A 238 -8.97 13.97 3.11
N GLN A 239 -9.09 13.99 1.78
CA GLN A 239 -8.90 15.23 1.00
C GLN A 239 -9.83 16.37 1.44
N SER A 240 -11.10 16.08 1.73
CA SER A 240 -12.05 17.09 2.26
C SER A 240 -11.61 17.68 3.60
N THR A 241 -10.87 16.90 4.39
CA THR A 241 -10.32 17.31 5.69
C THR A 241 -9.09 18.20 5.48
N ILE A 242 -8.21 17.84 4.53
CA ILE A 242 -7.10 18.70 4.10
C ILE A 242 -7.64 20.05 3.62
N ASP A 243 -8.66 20.03 2.77
CA ASP A 243 -9.27 21.23 2.20
C ASP A 243 -9.78 22.18 3.28
N ALA A 244 -10.56 21.65 4.23
CA ALA A 244 -11.04 22.42 5.37
C ALA A 244 -9.88 22.98 6.21
N PHE A 245 -8.84 22.17 6.47
CA PHE A 245 -7.66 22.64 7.19
C PHE A 245 -6.94 23.78 6.45
N LEU A 246 -6.88 23.77 5.12
CA LEU A 246 -6.21 24.80 4.32
C LEU A 246 -7.05 26.09 4.17
N SER A 247 -8.37 26.01 4.07
CA SER A 247 -9.22 27.16 3.72
C SER A 247 -9.98 27.79 4.89
N GLU A 248 -10.29 27.03 5.95
CA GLU A 248 -11.13 27.53 7.05
C GLU A 248 -10.37 28.53 7.92
N PRO A 249 -11.03 29.54 8.53
CA PRO A 249 -10.38 30.45 9.45
C PRO A 249 -9.73 29.72 10.64
N GLU A 250 -8.52 30.14 11.03
CA GLU A 250 -7.82 29.52 12.15
C GLU A 250 -8.66 29.64 13.44
N GLY A 251 -8.78 28.53 14.17
CA GLY A 251 -9.59 28.45 15.39
C GLY A 251 -11.10 28.28 15.16
N SER A 252 -11.58 28.24 13.91
CA SER A 252 -12.99 27.89 13.64
C SER A 252 -13.27 26.42 14.05
N PRO A 253 -14.52 26.06 14.37
CA PRO A 253 -14.88 24.67 14.65
C PRO A 253 -14.47 23.71 13.53
N SER A 254 -14.64 24.11 12.27
CA SER A 254 -14.25 23.34 11.08
C SER A 254 -12.73 23.14 10.99
N PHE A 255 -11.96 24.20 11.26
CA PHE A 255 -10.50 24.12 11.29
C PHE A 255 -10.00 23.19 12.40
N ILE A 256 -10.55 23.32 13.62
CA ILE A 256 -10.16 22.50 14.76
C ILE A 256 -10.48 21.03 14.50
N ALA A 257 -11.68 20.73 13.97
CA ALA A 257 -12.07 19.36 13.63
C ALA A 257 -11.17 18.77 12.52
N ALA A 258 -10.86 19.55 11.48
CA ALA A 258 -9.97 19.12 10.42
C ALA A 258 -8.55 18.84 10.93
N LYS A 259 -8.01 19.76 11.75
CA LYS A 259 -6.70 19.59 12.39
C LYS A 259 -6.66 18.31 13.22
N GLN A 260 -7.67 18.06 14.06
CA GLN A 260 -7.72 16.85 14.89
C GLN A 260 -7.72 15.59 14.04
N LYS A 261 -8.54 15.54 12.99
CA LYS A 261 -8.60 14.37 12.11
C LYS A 261 -7.29 14.13 11.36
N LEU A 262 -6.57 15.18 10.96
CA LEU A 262 -5.24 15.04 10.34
C LEU A 262 -4.14 14.62 11.33
N LEU A 263 -4.33 14.90 12.63
CA LEU A 263 -3.44 14.43 13.70
C LEU A 263 -3.63 12.93 13.98
N ASP A 264 -4.84 12.41 13.79
CA ASP A 264 -5.16 10.99 14.00
C ASP A 264 -4.54 10.09 12.91
N VAL A 265 -4.09 10.67 11.80
CA VAL A 265 -3.34 9.97 10.74
C VAL A 265 -1.84 9.97 11.10
N SER A 266 -1.28 8.81 11.44
CA SER A 266 0.13 8.67 11.82
C SER A 266 0.86 7.68 10.92
N TRP A 267 1.88 8.18 10.21
CA TRP A 267 2.76 7.42 9.31
C TRP A 267 4.20 7.34 9.81
N THR A 268 4.45 7.68 11.08
CA THR A 268 5.81 7.76 11.62
C THR A 268 6.25 6.43 12.21
N TYR A 269 7.08 5.70 11.45
CA TYR A 269 7.74 4.48 11.95
C TYR A 269 8.57 4.75 13.21
N PHE A 270 9.01 6.01 13.39
CA PHE A 270 9.71 6.53 14.55
C PHE A 270 8.82 7.37 15.48
N HIS A 271 7.67 6.82 15.92
CA HIS A 271 6.84 7.42 16.98
C HIS A 271 7.62 7.89 18.22
N ALA A 272 8.81 7.32 18.48
CA ALA A 272 9.68 7.71 19.59
C ALA A 272 10.12 9.19 19.58
N LEU A 273 10.04 9.88 18.43
CA LEU A 273 10.40 11.30 18.32
C LEU A 273 9.20 12.25 18.40
N GLU A 274 7.98 11.75 18.21
CA GLU A 274 6.75 12.52 18.37
C GLU A 274 6.29 12.42 19.82
N LYS A 275 6.54 13.47 20.61
CA LYS A 275 6.14 13.52 22.02
C LYS A 275 4.72 14.02 22.16
N THR A 276 4.23 14.77 21.18
CA THR A 276 2.83 15.17 21.07
C THR A 276 2.34 14.99 19.62
N PRO A 277 1.02 14.88 19.39
CA PRO A 277 0.48 14.83 18.03
C PRO A 277 0.92 16.01 17.15
N GLU A 278 1.14 17.18 17.75
CA GLU A 278 1.63 18.38 17.06
C GLU A 278 3.08 18.26 16.54
N ASP A 279 3.84 17.25 16.98
CA ASP A 279 5.15 16.92 16.43
C ASP A 279 5.06 16.24 15.06
N ASN A 280 3.85 15.88 14.59
CA ASN A 280 3.62 15.25 13.29
C ASN A 280 4.22 16.09 12.15
N TYR A 281 5.32 15.57 11.59
CA TYR A 281 6.11 16.20 10.55
C TYR A 281 5.26 16.51 9.31
N TYR A 282 4.36 15.62 8.93
CA TYR A 282 3.55 15.78 7.73
C TYR A 282 2.49 16.87 7.89
N LEU A 283 1.83 16.94 9.05
CA LEU A 283 0.90 18.04 9.34
C LEU A 283 1.61 19.40 9.33
N ARG A 284 2.86 19.47 9.80
CA ARG A 284 3.65 20.71 9.76
C ARG A 284 3.95 21.16 8.33
N LEU A 285 4.17 20.24 7.38
CA LEU A 285 4.30 20.59 5.96
C LEU A 285 2.99 21.18 5.41
N ILE A 286 1.84 20.57 5.74
CA ILE A 286 0.52 21.07 5.34
C ILE A 286 0.25 22.45 5.93
N ASP A 287 0.59 22.69 7.20
CA ASP A 287 0.42 23.99 7.86
C ASP A 287 1.27 25.09 7.20
N ILE A 288 2.48 24.77 6.74
CA ILE A 288 3.28 25.72 5.96
C ILE A 288 2.61 26.00 4.61
N CYS A 289 2.10 24.97 3.92
CA CYS A 289 1.36 25.15 2.68
C CYS A 289 0.14 26.06 2.89
N ARG A 290 -0.62 25.89 3.97
CA ARG A 290 -1.73 26.77 4.36
C ARG A 290 -1.29 28.23 4.45
N ARG A 291 -0.24 28.52 5.22
CA ARG A 291 0.27 29.89 5.42
C ARG A 291 0.78 30.51 4.12
N ARG A 292 1.26 29.69 3.20
CA ARG A 292 1.74 30.09 1.87
C ARG A 292 0.65 30.04 0.79
N GLN A 293 -0.59 29.69 1.15
CA GLN A 293 -1.72 29.54 0.23
C GLN A 293 -1.48 28.54 -0.91
N ILE A 294 -0.72 27.48 -0.62
CA ILE A 294 -0.43 26.38 -1.53
C ILE A 294 -1.50 25.30 -1.37
N ARG A 295 -1.96 24.76 -2.50
CA ARG A 295 -2.92 23.64 -2.51
C ARG A 295 -2.21 22.33 -2.15
N VAL A 296 -2.80 21.54 -1.25
CA VAL A 296 -2.29 20.20 -0.91
C VAL A 296 -3.24 19.11 -1.39
N TYR A 297 -2.67 18.03 -1.93
CA TYR A 297 -3.37 16.84 -2.40
C TYR A 297 -2.87 15.61 -1.63
N GLY A 298 -3.79 14.92 -0.95
CA GLY A 298 -3.56 13.57 -0.46
C GLY A 298 -3.57 12.61 -1.65
N MET A 299 -2.51 11.82 -1.80
CA MET A 299 -2.29 11.03 -3.02
C MET A 299 -2.73 9.59 -2.87
N ASP A 300 -2.58 9.04 -1.68
CA ASP A 300 -2.78 7.61 -1.47
C ASP A 300 -4.26 7.25 -1.46
N ILE A 301 -4.57 5.97 -1.44
CA ILE A 301 -5.95 5.51 -1.31
C ILE A 301 -6.02 4.55 -0.12
N ASP A 302 -7.16 4.54 0.56
CA ASP A 302 -7.48 3.47 1.50
C ASP A 302 -7.59 2.17 0.68
N MET A 303 -6.47 1.49 0.50
CA MET A 303 -6.45 0.23 -0.17
C MET A 303 -7.04 -0.77 0.82
N VAL A 304 -8.22 -1.27 0.49
CA VAL A 304 -8.80 -2.49 1.10
C VAL A 304 -7.82 -3.69 1.02
N TYR A 305 -6.72 -3.54 0.24
CA TYR A 305 -5.68 -4.53 -0.07
C TYR A 305 -4.29 -4.16 0.47
N ASP A 306 -4.22 -3.31 1.51
CA ASP A 306 -2.93 -2.85 2.03
C ASP A 306 -2.33 -3.81 3.06
N LEU A 307 -1.93 -4.99 2.58
CA LEU A 307 -0.81 -5.70 3.15
C LEU A 307 0.18 -6.01 2.04
N PHE A 308 1.08 -5.03 1.84
CA PHE A 308 2.40 -5.13 1.21
C PHE A 308 2.45 -5.54 -0.28
N GLY A 309 1.41 -6.16 -0.86
CA GLY A 309 1.47 -6.75 -2.20
C GLY A 309 1.61 -5.74 -3.34
N HIS A 310 1.04 -4.54 -3.17
CA HIS A 310 1.12 -3.51 -4.20
C HIS A 310 2.33 -2.57 -3.98
N GLY A 311 2.63 -2.09 -2.78
CA GLY A 311 3.70 -1.11 -2.57
C GLY A 311 5.16 -1.61 -2.64
N GLU A 312 5.39 -2.92 -2.81
CA GLU A 312 6.74 -3.52 -2.74
C GLU A 312 7.13 -4.32 -4.00
N THR A 313 6.26 -4.37 -5.02
CA THR A 313 6.58 -4.96 -6.33
C THR A 313 6.62 -3.87 -7.41
N PRO A 314 7.44 -4.00 -8.46
CA PRO A 314 7.42 -3.03 -9.55
C PRO A 314 6.04 -2.81 -10.19
N PHE A 315 5.25 -3.89 -10.29
CA PHE A 315 3.88 -3.82 -10.79
C PHE A 315 2.96 -3.04 -9.84
N GLY A 316 2.96 -3.39 -8.56
CA GLY A 316 2.09 -2.74 -7.62
C GLY A 316 2.49 -1.28 -7.33
N ASN A 317 3.79 -0.95 -7.35
CA ASN A 317 4.26 0.44 -7.26
C ASN A 317 3.65 1.25 -8.40
N MET A 318 3.71 0.73 -9.61
CA MET A 318 3.09 1.36 -10.78
C MET A 318 1.56 1.54 -10.62
N VAL A 319 0.84 0.55 -10.06
CA VAL A 319 -0.61 0.68 -9.80
C VAL A 319 -0.89 1.75 -8.74
N ARG A 320 -0.16 1.76 -7.61
CA ARG A 320 -0.30 2.77 -6.55
C ARG A 320 0.04 4.17 -7.06
N ASN A 321 1.11 4.29 -7.85
CA ASN A 321 1.50 5.50 -8.55
C ASN A 321 0.40 6.00 -9.51
N SER A 322 -0.26 5.10 -10.24
CA SER A 322 -1.40 5.46 -11.09
C SER A 322 -2.56 6.08 -10.31
N PHE A 323 -2.78 5.71 -9.04
CA PHE A 323 -3.76 6.38 -8.18
C PHE A 323 -3.30 7.76 -7.73
N TRP A 324 -2.03 7.91 -7.35
CA TRP A 324 -1.47 9.22 -6.97
C TRP A 324 -1.68 10.23 -8.09
N VAL A 325 -1.40 9.83 -9.32
CA VAL A 325 -1.52 10.66 -10.52
C VAL A 325 -2.95 11.12 -10.76
N GLN A 326 -3.93 10.27 -10.48
CA GLN A 326 -5.34 10.64 -10.63
C GLN A 326 -5.78 11.68 -9.59
N ALA A 327 -5.08 11.79 -8.45
CA ALA A 327 -5.37 12.77 -7.41
C ALA A 327 -4.78 14.16 -7.70
N LEU A 328 -3.79 14.26 -8.58
CA LEU A 328 -2.97 15.46 -8.76
C LEU A 328 -3.45 16.35 -9.90
N PRO A 329 -3.19 17.66 -9.85
CA PRO A 329 -3.61 18.59 -10.89
C PRO A 329 -2.77 18.47 -12.16
N LEU A 330 -3.39 18.74 -13.32
CA LEU A 330 -2.79 18.65 -14.66
C LEU A 330 -2.01 19.91 -15.11
N SER A 331 -1.48 20.74 -14.21
CA SER A 331 -0.73 21.95 -14.59
C SER A 331 -0.18 22.65 -13.37
N GLY A 332 0.73 23.59 -13.58
CA GLY A 332 1.29 24.43 -12.51
C GLY A 332 2.32 23.68 -11.70
N ARG A 333 3.28 24.38 -11.13
CA ARG A 333 4.49 23.83 -10.50
C ARG A 333 4.13 22.96 -9.30
N GLY A 334 4.61 21.72 -9.29
CA GLY A 334 4.28 20.74 -8.29
C GLY A 334 5.48 20.23 -7.50
N ILE A 335 5.21 19.80 -6.27
CA ILE A 335 6.09 18.92 -5.50
C ILE A 335 5.31 17.65 -5.19
N LEU A 336 5.93 16.50 -5.38
CA LEU A 336 5.39 15.19 -5.07
C LEU A 336 6.28 14.51 -4.02
N PHE A 337 5.72 14.18 -2.85
CA PHE A 337 6.44 13.64 -1.70
C PHE A 337 5.82 12.31 -1.25
N GLY A 338 6.64 11.26 -1.21
CA GLY A 338 6.23 9.90 -0.82
C GLY A 338 7.42 8.94 -0.80
N GLY A 339 7.19 7.66 -0.52
CA GLY A 339 8.16 6.62 -0.25
C GLY A 339 9.11 6.35 -1.41
N SER A 340 10.39 6.15 -1.12
CA SER A 340 11.43 6.04 -2.15
C SER A 340 11.23 4.89 -3.14
N GLU A 341 10.57 3.81 -2.74
CA GLU A 341 10.30 2.65 -3.60
C GLU A 341 9.42 3.01 -4.81
N HIS A 342 8.57 4.03 -4.69
CA HIS A 342 7.70 4.52 -5.77
C HIS A 342 8.47 5.21 -6.90
N PHE A 343 9.72 5.60 -6.64
CA PHE A 343 10.56 6.34 -7.59
C PHE A 343 11.61 5.46 -8.27
N LYS A 344 11.75 4.19 -7.85
CA LYS A 344 12.70 3.25 -8.46
C LYS A 344 12.11 2.67 -9.75
N GLY A 345 12.74 2.95 -10.89
CA GLY A 345 12.48 2.23 -12.15
C GLY A 345 11.21 2.62 -12.94
N ALA A 346 10.76 3.87 -12.93
CA ALA A 346 9.51 4.35 -13.58
C ALA A 346 9.24 3.85 -15.04
N HIS A 347 7.96 3.55 -15.36
CA HIS A 347 7.49 2.90 -16.61
C HIS A 347 6.30 3.63 -17.33
N ARG A 348 6.23 3.71 -18.68
CA ARG A 348 5.18 4.42 -19.50
C ARG A 348 3.83 3.82 -19.30
N VAL A 349 2.84 4.65 -18.94
CA VAL A 349 1.41 4.33 -19.12
C VAL A 349 0.87 4.92 -20.44
N GLN A 350 0.28 4.10 -21.33
CA GLN A 350 -0.29 4.55 -22.62
C GLN A 350 -1.81 4.83 -22.51
N GLY A 351 -2.29 6.00 -22.97
CA GLY A 351 -3.74 6.27 -22.97
C GLY A 351 -4.30 7.64 -23.42
N LEU A 352 -3.51 8.71 -23.60
CA LEU A 352 -4.02 10.00 -24.12
C LEU A 352 -3.01 10.67 -25.09
N PRO A 353 -3.47 11.35 -26.16
CA PRO A 353 -2.60 11.82 -27.23
C PRO A 353 -1.80 13.08 -26.86
N SER A 354 -0.49 13.01 -27.18
CA SER A 354 0.50 14.10 -27.30
C SER A 354 0.90 14.88 -26.05
N LEU A 355 1.97 14.44 -25.37
CA LEU A 355 3.26 15.14 -25.20
C LEU A 355 4.17 14.34 -24.27
N PHE A 356 5.48 14.43 -24.54
CA PHE A 356 6.56 13.81 -23.77
C PHE A 356 6.83 14.61 -22.51
N VAL A 357 6.88 13.97 -21.33
CA VAL A 357 7.92 13.90 -20.26
C VAL A 357 7.43 12.81 -19.28
N PRO A 358 8.07 12.57 -18.13
CA PRO A 358 8.40 11.24 -17.59
C PRO A 358 7.19 10.40 -17.24
N ASP A 359 7.46 9.11 -17.24
CA ASP A 359 6.45 8.08 -17.20
C ASP A 359 5.90 7.82 -15.80
N PHE A 360 5.28 8.86 -15.28
CA PHE A 360 4.50 8.91 -14.07
C PHE A 360 3.33 9.89 -14.25
N LEU A 361 3.19 10.66 -15.34
CA LEU A 361 2.16 11.72 -15.43
C LEU A 361 1.50 11.92 -16.83
N PRO A 362 1.02 10.88 -17.56
CA PRO A 362 0.38 11.07 -18.86
C PRO A 362 -1.12 11.37 -18.72
N SER A 363 -1.39 12.48 -18.07
CA SER A 363 -2.55 13.36 -18.28
C SER A 363 -2.22 14.77 -17.75
N ILE A 364 -1.17 14.88 -16.92
CA ILE A 364 -0.90 16.05 -16.13
C ILE A 364 -0.07 17.11 -16.85
N TYR A 365 0.91 16.84 -17.71
CA TYR A 365 1.88 17.91 -17.99
C TYR A 365 2.39 17.99 -19.43
N ARG A 366 2.45 19.20 -19.99
CA ARG A 366 3.01 19.52 -21.32
C ARG A 366 4.42 20.14 -21.26
N GLY A 367 5.09 20.13 -20.11
CA GLY A 367 6.37 20.83 -19.86
C GLY A 367 7.60 19.93 -19.83
N GLU A 368 8.72 20.37 -20.42
CA GLU A 368 9.87 19.59 -20.93
C GLU A 368 10.82 18.87 -19.92
N LYS A 369 10.65 18.91 -18.58
CA LYS A 369 11.62 18.30 -17.63
C LYS A 369 11.01 17.86 -16.28
N LEU A 370 11.30 16.62 -15.83
CA LEU A 370 11.13 16.16 -14.43
C LEU A 370 12.47 16.01 -13.76
N LEU A 371 12.51 16.39 -12.49
CA LEU A 371 13.67 16.27 -11.63
C LEU A 371 13.30 15.39 -10.43
N VAL A 372 14.17 14.44 -10.12
CA VAL A 372 14.07 13.63 -8.91
C VAL A 372 15.18 14.08 -7.97
N PHE A 373 14.82 14.43 -6.74
CA PHE A 373 15.82 14.71 -5.73
C PHE A 373 16.38 13.39 -5.20
N PRO A 374 17.71 13.19 -5.09
CA PRO A 374 18.27 11.90 -4.71
C PRO A 374 17.79 11.45 -3.32
N SER A 375 17.48 10.15 -3.20
CA SER A 375 17.39 9.45 -1.91
C SER A 375 18.80 9.02 -1.53
N GLN A 376 19.43 9.68 -0.55
CA GLN A 376 20.71 9.21 -0.01
C GLN A 376 20.52 8.14 1.04
#